data_AF-A0A4Y2NDL7-F1
#
_entry.id   AF-A0A4Y2NDL7-F1
#
_cell.length_a   1.000
_cell.length_b   1.000
_cell.length_c   1.000
_cell.angle_alpha   90.00
_cell.angle_beta   90.00
_cell.angle_gamma   90.00
#
_symmetry.space_group_name_H-M   'P 1'
#
loop_
_entity.id
_entity.type
_entity.pdbx_description
1 polymer ?
#
loop_
_entity_poly.entity_id
_entity_poly.type
_entity_poly.pdbx_seq_one_letter_code
_entity_poly.pdbx_strand_id
1 'polypeptide(L)'
;MGTRLRNLRNKLKSTKLSDRKKLSRRLRLTNELILLIQKYYEMAVRRNNSKSVDEMSKSIWAIYFHKLSTDAKPQHGLCPTGSESWCGFNKSIVSGEKYIP
;
A
#
# COMPACT_ATOMS: atom_id res chain seq x y z
N MET A 1 9.73 -10.51 -0.04
CA MET A 1 8.71 -9.90 -0.95
C MET A 1 9.32 -9.07 -2.09
N GLY A 2 10.23 -8.14 -1.83
CA GLY A 2 10.77 -7.20 -2.85
C GLY A 2 11.35 -7.85 -4.11
N THR A 3 12.15 -8.92 -4.00
CA THR A 3 12.75 -9.59 -5.16
C THR A 3 11.70 -10.16 -6.11
N ARG A 4 10.64 -10.78 -5.58
CA ARG A 4 9.53 -11.31 -6.40
C ARG A 4 8.82 -10.20 -7.18
N LEU A 5 8.59 -9.04 -6.54
CA LEU A 5 7.97 -7.89 -7.21
C LEU A 5 8.87 -7.31 -8.30
N ARG A 6 10.18 -7.20 -8.06
CA ARG A 6 11.15 -6.76 -9.07
C ARG A 6 11.21 -7.73 -10.26
N ASN A 7 11.21 -9.03 -10.01
CA ASN A 7 11.21 -10.06 -11.05
C ASN A 7 9.92 -9.99 -11.88
N LEU A 8 8.76 -9.87 -11.23
CA LEU A 8 7.47 -9.72 -11.91
C LEU A 8 7.44 -8.48 -12.79
N ARG A 9 7.87 -7.33 -12.26
CA ARG A 9 7.98 -6.10 -13.05
C ARG A 9 8.90 -6.29 -14.25
N ASN A 10 10.08 -6.87 -14.07
CA ASN A 10 11.03 -7.10 -15.17
C ASN A 10 10.44 -8.00 -16.26
N LYS A 11 9.70 -9.04 -15.87
CA LYS A 11 9.00 -9.94 -16.79
C LYS A 11 7.91 -9.20 -17.59
N LEU A 12 7.19 -8.28 -16.95
CA LEU A 12 6.03 -7.60 -17.54
C LEU A 12 6.32 -6.19 -18.04
N LYS A 13 7.57 -5.72 -18.00
CA LYS A 13 7.95 -4.31 -18.29
C LYS A 13 7.51 -3.84 -19.68
N SER A 14 7.53 -4.74 -20.66
CA SER A 14 7.17 -4.47 -22.05
C SER A 14 5.73 -4.88 -22.39
N THR A 15 5.05 -5.60 -21.49
CA THR A 15 3.68 -6.07 -21.69
C THR A 15 2.71 -4.90 -21.58
N LYS A 16 1.81 -4.79 -22.55
CA LYS A 16 0.67 -3.88 -22.49
C LYS A 16 -0.42 -4.51 -21.62
N LEU A 17 -0.93 -3.78 -20.64
CA LEU A 17 -2.09 -4.21 -19.86
C LEU A 17 -3.38 -4.03 -20.68
N SER A 18 -4.53 -4.38 -20.09
CA SER A 18 -5.86 -4.23 -20.71
C SER A 18 -6.14 -2.82 -21.24
N ASP A 19 -5.57 -1.79 -20.59
CA ASP A 19 -5.66 -0.39 -21.00
C ASP A 19 -4.62 0.03 -22.06
N ARG A 20 -3.94 -0.93 -22.69
CA ARG A 20 -2.89 -0.76 -23.70
C ARG A 20 -1.64 0.02 -23.24
N LYS A 21 -1.51 0.33 -21.95
CA LYS A 21 -0.33 1.01 -21.38
C LYS A 21 0.68 -0.01 -20.82
N LYS A 22 1.97 0.34 -20.89
CA LYS A 22 3.07 -0.45 -20.31
C LYS A 22 3.11 -0.37 -18.79
N LEU A 23 3.67 -1.39 -18.13
CA LEU A 23 3.77 -1.44 -16.67
C LEU A 23 4.68 -0.35 -16.07
N SER A 24 5.61 0.21 -16.84
CA SER A 24 6.61 1.18 -16.35
C SER A 24 6.09 2.63 -16.15
N ARG A 25 4.80 2.91 -16.36
CA ARG A 25 4.25 4.27 -16.22
C ARG A 25 3.94 4.62 -14.75
N ARG A 26 3.82 5.91 -14.45
CA ARG A 26 3.38 6.45 -13.14
C ARG A 26 2.06 5.80 -12.71
N LEU A 27 1.89 5.60 -11.39
CA LEU A 27 0.75 4.89 -10.76
C LEU A 27 0.68 3.37 -11.05
N ARG A 28 1.82 2.75 -11.36
CA ARG A 28 1.93 1.29 -11.56
C ARG A 28 3.05 0.71 -10.70
N LEU A 29 3.37 -0.57 -10.91
CA LEU A 29 4.44 -1.27 -10.17
C LEU A 29 5.83 -0.76 -10.57
N THR A 30 6.21 0.42 -10.08
CA THR A 30 7.54 1.02 -10.27
C THR A 30 8.53 0.57 -9.18
N ASN A 31 9.82 0.89 -9.34
CA ASN A 31 10.83 0.64 -8.29
C ASN A 31 10.45 1.33 -6.98
N GLU A 32 10.02 2.58 -7.07
CA GLU A 32 9.66 3.45 -5.95
C GLU A 32 8.47 2.85 -5.20
N LEU A 33 7.45 2.37 -5.92
CA LEU A 33 6.31 1.70 -5.30
C LEU A 33 6.72 0.38 -4.62
N ILE A 34 7.63 -0.39 -5.22
CA ILE A 34 8.15 -1.62 -4.60
C ILE A 34 8.88 -1.30 -3.29
N LEU A 35 9.76 -0.30 -3.29
CA LEU A 35 10.46 0.15 -2.07
C LEU A 35 9.49 0.62 -1.00
N LEU A 36 8.45 1.36 -1.39
CA LEU A 36 7.42 1.82 -0.47
C LEU A 36 6.63 0.65 0.13
N ILE A 37 6.22 -0.33 -0.67
CA ILE A 37 5.54 -1.55 -0.20
C ILE A 37 6.44 -2.34 0.77
N GLN A 38 7.74 -2.45 0.47
CA GLN A 38 8.71 -3.09 1.38
C GLN A 38 8.79 -2.36 2.72
N LYS A 39 8.90 -1.02 2.70
CA LYS A 39 8.92 -0.20 3.93
C LYS A 39 7.66 -0.40 4.77
N TYR A 40 6.47 -0.38 4.14
CA TYR A 40 5.22 -0.63 4.87
C TYR A 40 5.15 -2.04 5.44
N TYR A 41 5.62 -3.04 4.71
CA TYR A 41 5.65 -4.42 5.18
C TYR A 41 6.55 -4.57 6.41
N GLU A 42 7.74 -4.00 6.38
CA GLU A 42 8.64 -3.99 7.52
C GLU A 42 8.04 -3.27 8.73
N MET A 43 7.38 -2.12 8.52
CA MET A 43 6.66 -1.43 9.59
C MET A 43 5.52 -2.28 10.17
N ALA A 44 4.77 -3.00 9.33
CA ALA A 44 3.71 -3.89 9.77
C ALA A 44 4.25 -5.04 10.63
N VAL A 45 5.38 -5.63 10.25
CA VAL A 45 6.04 -6.68 11.07
C VAL A 45 6.55 -6.10 12.39
N ARG A 46 7.27 -4.97 12.36
CA ARG A 46 7.85 -4.36 13.57
C ARG A 46 6.79 -3.94 14.59
N ARG A 47 5.66 -3.38 14.14
CA ARG A 47 4.57 -2.91 15.02
C ARG A 47 3.69 -4.03 15.58
N ASN A 48 3.76 -5.23 15.02
CA ASN A 48 2.96 -6.37 15.43
C ASN A 48 3.82 -7.52 15.96
N ASN A 49 5.09 -7.28 16.30
CA ASN A 49 6.02 -8.31 16.77
C ASN A 49 5.58 -8.97 18.10
N SER A 50 4.77 -8.29 18.91
CA SER A 50 4.19 -8.77 20.15
C SER A 50 2.69 -9.13 20.04
N LYS A 51 2.13 -9.10 18.83
CA LYS A 51 0.71 -9.34 18.57
C LYS A 51 0.47 -10.70 17.91
N SER A 52 -0.80 -11.05 17.73
CA SER A 52 -1.19 -12.28 17.02
C SER A 52 -0.84 -12.23 15.54
N VAL A 53 -0.73 -13.41 14.94
CA VAL A 53 -0.50 -13.58 13.49
C VAL A 53 -1.62 -12.92 12.68
N ASP A 54 -2.86 -12.95 13.19
CA ASP A 54 -4.01 -12.32 12.54
C ASP A 54 -3.87 -10.80 12.44
N GLU A 55 -3.41 -10.14 13.52
CA GLU A 55 -3.18 -8.69 13.53
C GLU A 55 -2.02 -8.28 12.59
N MET A 56 -0.99 -9.12 12.53
CA MET A 56 0.09 -8.94 11.54
C MET A 56 -0.45 -9.10 10.12
N SER A 57 -1.27 -10.11 9.85
CA SER A 57 -1.90 -10.35 8.55
C SER A 57 -2.79 -9.18 8.13
N LYS A 58 -3.67 -8.70 9.01
CA LYS A 58 -4.50 -7.51 8.77
C LYS A 58 -3.64 -6.29 8.43
N SER A 59 -2.55 -6.08 9.17
CA SER A 59 -1.63 -4.96 8.91
C SER A 59 -0.91 -5.07 7.56
N ILE A 60 -0.61 -6.28 7.09
CA ILE A 60 -0.06 -6.50 5.75
C ILE A 60 -1.12 -6.23 4.68
N TRP A 61 -2.34 -6.72 4.86
CA TRP A 61 -3.46 -6.48 3.94
C TRP A 61 -3.83 -4.99 3.86
N ALA A 62 -3.71 -4.25 4.95
CA ALA A 62 -3.91 -2.80 4.98
C ALA A 62 -3.07 -2.07 3.94
N ILE A 63 -1.84 -2.53 3.68
CA ILE A 63 -0.94 -1.95 2.67
C ILE A 63 -1.52 -2.14 1.27
N TYR A 64 -2.01 -3.34 0.98
CA TYR A 64 -2.61 -3.67 -0.31
C TYR A 64 -3.87 -2.83 -0.57
N PHE A 65 -4.80 -2.82 0.37
CA PHE A 65 -6.05 -2.06 0.25
C PHE A 65 -5.80 -0.55 0.20
N HIS A 66 -4.84 -0.04 0.99
CA HIS A 66 -4.43 1.36 0.92
C HIS A 66 -3.92 1.75 -0.47
N LYS A 67 -3.17 0.88 -1.15
CA LYS A 67 -2.67 1.14 -2.52
C LYS A 67 -3.71 0.90 -3.61
N LEU A 68 -4.72 0.08 -3.35
CA LEU A 68 -5.86 -0.12 -4.25
C LEU A 68 -6.91 1.00 -4.11
N SER A 69 -6.88 1.74 -3.01
CA SER A 69 -7.79 2.84 -2.71
C SER A 69 -7.78 3.92 -3.80
N THR A 70 -8.95 4.43 -4.15
CA THR A 70 -9.14 5.58 -5.02
C THR A 70 -10.16 6.51 -4.39
N ASP A 71 -10.22 7.77 -4.85
CA ASP A 71 -11.20 8.74 -4.33
C ASP A 71 -12.65 8.25 -4.50
N ALA A 72 -12.93 7.56 -5.61
CA ALA A 72 -14.25 6.97 -5.88
C ALA A 72 -14.52 5.68 -5.08
N LYS A 73 -13.47 4.97 -4.66
CA LYS A 73 -13.59 3.72 -3.90
C LYS A 73 -12.54 3.68 -2.78
N PRO A 74 -12.79 4.39 -1.66
CA PRO A 74 -11.86 4.44 -0.55
C PRO A 74 -11.76 3.07 0.13
N GLN A 75 -10.54 2.57 0.33
CA GLN A 75 -10.24 1.25 0.89
C GLN A 75 -9.27 1.36 2.07
N HIS A 76 -9.57 2.27 3.00
CA HIS A 76 -8.75 2.56 4.18
C HIS A 76 -9.16 1.81 5.45
N GLY A 77 -10.17 0.93 5.38
CA GLY A 77 -10.77 0.28 6.56
C GLY A 77 -9.83 -0.63 7.36
N LEU A 78 -8.78 -1.18 6.75
CA LEU A 78 -7.76 -1.96 7.47
C LEU A 78 -6.56 -1.13 7.93
N CYS A 79 -6.47 0.14 7.52
CA CYS A 79 -5.42 1.01 8.00
C CYS A 79 -5.63 1.29 9.50
N PRO A 80 -4.56 1.52 10.27
CA PRO A 80 -4.69 1.97 11.66
C PRO A 80 -5.58 3.21 11.75
N THR A 81 -6.32 3.34 12.84
CA THR A 81 -7.11 4.53 13.18
C THR A 81 -6.32 5.43 14.15
N GLY A 82 -6.81 6.64 14.40
CA GLY A 82 -6.21 7.57 15.35
C GLY A 82 -5.18 8.52 14.73
N SER A 83 -4.73 9.49 15.55
CA SER A 83 -3.76 10.52 15.18
C SER A 83 -2.41 9.96 14.73
N GLU A 84 -2.03 8.78 15.24
CA GLU A 84 -0.76 8.13 14.93
C GLU A 84 -0.82 7.23 13.69
N SER A 85 -1.97 7.19 13.00
CA SER A 85 -2.10 6.38 11.79
C SER A 85 -1.13 6.82 10.72
N TRP A 86 -0.49 5.89 10.03
CA TRP A 86 0.30 6.23 8.84
C TRP A 86 -0.59 6.53 7.63
N CYS A 87 -1.89 6.26 7.72
CA CYS A 87 -2.86 6.55 6.66
C CYS A 87 -3.39 7.98 6.83
N GLY A 88 -3.05 8.85 5.89
CA GLY A 88 -3.50 10.25 5.89
C GLY A 88 -5.03 10.40 5.89
N PHE A 89 -5.74 9.51 5.19
CA PHE A 89 -7.21 9.49 5.21
C PHE A 89 -7.76 9.23 6.62
N ASN A 90 -7.31 8.17 7.30
CA ASN A 90 -7.78 7.88 8.67
C ASN A 90 -7.33 8.95 9.67
N LYS A 91 -6.16 9.56 9.48
CA LYS A 91 -5.73 10.74 10.26
C LYS A 91 -6.70 11.91 10.09
N SER A 92 -7.06 12.22 8.85
CA SER A 92 -7.93 13.34 8.51
C SER A 92 -9.34 13.21 9.10
N ILE A 93 -9.85 11.98 9.24
CA ILE A 93 -11.13 11.71 9.92
C ILE A 93 -11.07 12.15 11.38
N VAL A 94 -9.92 12.00 12.04
CA VAL A 94 -9.73 12.34 13.45
C VAL A 94 -9.41 13.82 13.62
N SER A 95 -8.55 14.40 12.77
CA SER A 95 -8.18 15.82 12.87
C SER A 95 -9.25 16.77 12.30
N GLY A 96 -10.15 16.28 11.45
CA GLY A 96 -11.12 17.10 10.71
C GLY A 96 -10.49 17.88 9.55
N GLU A 97 -9.20 17.68 9.27
CA GLU A 97 -8.49 18.34 8.18
C GLU A 97 -8.82 17.72 6.82
N LYS A 98 -8.61 18.46 5.73
CA LYS A 98 -8.81 17.92 4.38
C LYS A 98 -7.67 16.96 4.02
N TYR A 99 -8.02 15.70 3.72
CA TYR A 99 -7.06 14.75 3.16
C TYR A 99 -6.70 15.10 1.71
N ILE A 100 -5.40 15.10 1.40
CA ILE A 100 -4.86 15.24 0.05
C ILE A 100 -4.04 13.96 -0.25
N PRO A 101 -4.48 13.13 -1.23
CA PRO A 101 -3.86 11.82 -1.54
C PRO A 101 -2.41 11.85 -2.05
#